data_AF-Q57UP0-F1
#
_entry.id   AF-Q57UP0-F1
#
_cell.length_a   1.000
_cell.length_b   1.000
_cell.length_c   1.000
_cell.angle_alpha   90.00
_cell.angle_beta   90.00
_cell.angle_gamma   90.00
#
_symmetry.space_group_name_H-M   'P 1'
#
loop_
_entity.id
_entity.type
_entity.pdbx_description
1 polymer ?
#
loop_
_entity_poly.entity_id
_entity_poly.type
_entity_poly.pdbx_seq_one_letter_code
_entity_poly.pdbx_strand_id
1 'polypeptide(L)'
;MATEVKPAGSTLEFLVGENNEQQLWAEVYTRQFPTDDEFECLTAEEQGELLAELREEVELLDVEAGMMQRHAESLRLTRSTAPTTNVSSARRSLMAFVSGGTGNLSEEATPGDSAAVNQSDDWSEQQVAAAATGSGVLNTTSTGSTRRGQPYSRKLADAKDAYVVLEDRVAMLTKERERMKQQKDKEERDNDHLRDLFRATVEEAVNRMKELRLEELQFNREVICEATGTASADDLLRYMNNRHGAQGKYLDKLNAQCAAAERSILQHQRNLKQRRAAGEAFHAIDFEQLRIENQKFVERIERKNLELVELKGTSTRTVQTLNNLMDTLNGLTSEQSRLRKDYKNRCEYLARLKREMVSVAQEAKVAEQKNTAIKLRHEAVRVPKIENYMAQKAEEYELRKAQRNWQRKVEIAEGQLGLMKQQIRVLVNATDAQRRRKRLLAHQRSTASTKHSVHGRRTSVSGETRTANFACPDGTIDVQVQQEPVVGGSKGLLDMKRRQ
;
A
#
# COMPACT_ATOMS: atom_id res chain seq x y z
N MET A 1 43.12 53.45 30.90
CA MET A 1 43.01 52.65 29.66
C MET A 1 41.56 52.67 29.24
N ALA A 2 41.20 53.59 28.35
CA ALA A 2 39.83 53.72 27.86
C ALA A 2 39.63 52.67 26.77
N THR A 3 38.85 51.63 27.08
CA THR A 3 38.46 50.59 26.14
C THR A 3 37.46 51.20 25.16
N GLU A 4 37.96 51.52 23.97
CA GLU A 4 37.19 51.96 22.82
C GLU A 4 36.30 50.81 22.36
N VAL A 5 34.99 50.93 22.61
CA VAL A 5 33.97 50.00 22.15
C VAL A 5 33.81 50.23 20.65
N LYS A 6 34.49 49.40 19.85
CA LYS A 6 34.29 49.33 18.40
C LYS A 6 32.81 48.98 18.16
N PRO A 7 32.05 49.79 17.40
CA PRO A 7 30.69 49.43 17.06
C PRO A 7 30.75 48.16 16.22
N ALA A 8 30.00 47.14 16.65
CA ALA A 8 29.75 45.97 15.84
C ALA A 8 29.14 46.50 14.53
N GLY A 9 29.94 46.47 13.47
CA GLY A 9 29.44 46.63 12.12
C GLY A 9 28.44 45.50 11.92
N SER A 10 27.16 45.83 12.06
CA SER A 10 26.07 45.01 11.60
C SER A 10 26.32 44.82 10.12
N THR A 11 26.91 43.67 9.82
CA THR A 11 26.95 43.01 8.53
C THR A 11 25.51 42.95 8.03
N LEU A 12 25.09 44.02 7.37
CA LEU A 12 23.98 44.07 6.42
C LEU A 12 24.42 43.32 5.15
N GLU A 13 24.89 42.08 5.33
CA GLU A 13 24.91 41.07 4.28
C GLU A 13 23.50 40.48 4.25
N PHE A 14 22.57 41.24 3.68
CA PHE A 14 21.32 40.65 3.22
C PHE A 14 21.71 39.64 2.14
N LEU A 15 21.73 38.36 2.52
CA LEU A 15 21.96 37.22 1.66
C LEU A 15 21.06 37.32 0.43
N VAL A 16 21.64 37.78 -0.68
CA VAL A 16 21.03 37.84 -2.00
C VAL A 16 20.93 36.41 -2.53
N GLY A 17 20.00 35.62 -2.01
CA GLY A 17 19.47 34.48 -2.74
C GLY A 17 18.46 35.04 -3.75
N GLU A 18 18.59 34.69 -5.03
CA GLU A 18 17.62 35.10 -6.09
C GLU A 18 16.16 34.82 -5.67
N ASN A 19 15.94 33.75 -4.89
CA ASN A 19 14.63 33.41 -4.35
C ASN A 19 14.06 34.48 -3.39
N ASN A 20 14.92 35.19 -2.66
CA ASN A 20 14.49 36.21 -1.72
C ASN A 20 14.04 37.48 -2.44
N GLU A 21 14.76 37.89 -3.50
CA GLU A 21 14.30 39.00 -4.34
C GLU A 21 12.94 38.68 -4.98
N GLN A 22 12.76 37.47 -5.52
CA GLN A 22 11.47 37.05 -6.09
C GLN A 22 10.34 37.07 -5.06
N GLN A 23 10.59 36.63 -3.82
CA GLN A 23 9.62 36.68 -2.73
C GLN A 23 9.25 38.12 -2.36
N LEU A 24 10.25 39.00 -2.21
CA LEU A 24 10.01 40.43 -1.94
C LEU A 24 9.17 41.08 -3.05
N TRP A 25 9.48 40.79 -4.32
CA TRP A 25 8.66 41.28 -5.43
C TRP A 25 7.24 40.71 -5.38
N ALA A 26 7.08 39.42 -5.10
CA ALA A 26 5.77 38.80 -4.96
C ALA A 26 4.96 39.44 -3.81
N GLU A 27 5.58 39.72 -2.68
CA GLU A 27 4.94 40.42 -1.55
C GLU A 27 4.47 41.82 -1.95
N VAL A 28 5.31 42.60 -2.65
CA VAL A 28 4.93 43.93 -3.16
C VAL A 28 3.73 43.83 -4.10
N TYR A 29 3.73 42.91 -5.07
CA TYR A 29 2.62 42.77 -6.02
C TYR A 29 1.36 42.07 -5.46
N THR A 30 1.45 41.42 -4.30
CA THR A 30 0.31 40.73 -3.66
C THR A 30 -0.20 41.46 -2.42
N ARG A 31 0.40 42.59 -2.06
CA ARG A 31 -0.05 43.43 -0.94
C ARG A 31 -1.50 43.86 -1.20
N GLN A 32 -2.35 43.64 -0.21
CA GLN A 32 -3.76 44.02 -0.25
C GLN A 32 -3.95 45.25 0.63
N PHE A 33 -4.59 46.27 0.08
CA PHE A 33 -5.00 47.44 0.83
C PHE A 33 -6.37 47.19 1.47
N PRO A 34 -6.63 47.71 2.69
CA PRO A 34 -7.94 47.69 3.30
C PRO A 34 -9.02 48.23 2.36
N THR A 35 -10.20 47.63 2.41
CA THR A 35 -11.39 48.12 1.69
C THR A 35 -11.84 49.49 2.20
N ASP A 36 -12.61 50.25 1.42
CA ASP A 36 -13.09 51.59 1.82
C ASP A 36 -13.80 51.57 3.20
N ASP A 37 -14.60 50.53 3.46
CA ASP A 37 -15.30 50.33 4.75
C ASP A 37 -14.32 50.06 5.91
N GLU A 38 -13.25 49.29 5.66
CA GLU A 38 -12.19 49.02 6.64
C GLU A 38 -11.34 50.27 6.89
N PHE A 39 -11.07 51.06 5.84
CA PHE A 39 -10.33 52.31 5.91
C PHE A 39 -11.06 53.36 6.76
N GLU A 40 -12.39 53.46 6.65
CA GLU A 40 -13.20 54.35 7.49
C GLU A 40 -13.18 53.97 8.98
N CYS A 41 -12.92 52.69 9.30
CA CYS A 41 -12.82 52.21 10.68
C CYS A 41 -11.45 52.44 11.32
N LEU A 42 -10.41 52.78 10.53
CA LEU A 42 -9.07 53.07 11.01
C LEU A 42 -8.99 54.45 11.69
N THR A 43 -8.01 54.61 12.58
CA THR A 43 -7.70 55.90 13.18
C THR A 43 -7.13 56.87 12.14
N ALA A 44 -7.24 58.18 12.37
CA ALA A 44 -6.71 59.18 11.44
C ALA A 44 -5.19 59.06 11.20
N GLU A 45 -4.44 58.55 12.20
CA GLU A 45 -3.01 58.25 12.07
C GLU A 45 -2.78 57.06 11.13
N GLU A 46 -3.48 55.94 11.34
CA GLU A 46 -3.41 54.76 10.47
C GLU A 46 -3.87 55.06 9.03
N GLN A 47 -4.91 55.88 8.86
CA GLN A 47 -5.34 56.38 7.54
C GLN A 47 -4.24 57.19 6.86
N GLY A 48 -3.55 58.06 7.62
CA GLY A 48 -2.43 58.86 7.13
C GLY A 48 -1.25 58.00 6.69
N GLU A 49 -0.90 56.98 7.47
CA GLU A 49 0.15 56.01 7.16
C GLU A 49 -0.19 55.22 5.89
N LEU A 50 -1.41 54.67 5.79
CA LEU A 50 -1.83 53.90 4.61
C LEU A 50 -1.83 54.75 3.33
N LEU A 51 -2.28 56.01 3.41
CA LEU A 51 -2.24 56.94 2.28
C LEU A 51 -0.81 57.33 1.88
N ALA A 52 0.12 57.39 2.84
CA ALA A 52 1.53 57.60 2.56
C ALA A 52 2.14 56.38 1.85
N GLU A 53 1.88 55.17 2.35
CA GLU A 53 2.31 53.92 1.71
C GLU A 53 1.75 53.77 0.29
N LEU A 54 0.45 54.01 0.09
CA LEU A 54 -0.19 53.93 -1.23
C LEU A 54 0.43 54.95 -2.21
N ARG A 55 0.77 56.14 -1.72
CA ARG A 55 1.47 57.15 -2.53
C ARG A 55 2.85 56.65 -2.97
N GLU A 56 3.63 56.09 -2.05
CA GLU A 56 4.94 55.51 -2.37
C GLU A 56 4.83 54.37 -3.39
N GLU A 57 3.82 53.51 -3.27
CA GLU A 57 3.59 52.41 -4.21
C GLU A 57 3.18 52.91 -5.60
N VAL A 58 2.30 53.92 -5.68
CA VAL A 58 1.93 54.54 -6.96
C VAL A 58 3.16 55.18 -7.62
N GLU A 59 4.00 55.88 -6.86
CA GLU A 59 5.25 56.45 -7.37
C GLU A 59 6.21 55.36 -7.88
N LEU A 60 6.32 54.23 -7.16
CA LEU A 60 7.12 53.09 -7.59
C LEU A 60 6.58 52.45 -8.88
N LEU A 61 5.26 52.28 -8.98
CA LEU A 61 4.59 51.72 -10.16
C LEU A 61 4.74 52.63 -11.39
N ASP A 62 4.74 53.96 -11.21
CA ASP A 62 5.02 54.91 -12.29
C ASP A 62 6.46 54.77 -12.82
N VAL A 63 7.43 54.57 -11.93
CA VAL A 63 8.82 54.27 -12.30
C VAL A 63 8.90 52.93 -13.05
N GLU A 64 8.19 51.90 -12.57
CA GLU A 64 8.12 50.59 -13.23
C GLU A 64 7.54 50.68 -14.64
N ALA A 65 6.41 51.38 -14.79
CA ALA A 65 5.76 51.63 -16.08
C ALA A 65 6.71 52.37 -17.04
N GLY A 66 7.44 53.37 -16.55
CA GLY A 66 8.47 54.06 -17.30
C GLY A 66 9.60 53.14 -17.77
N MET A 67 10.07 52.22 -16.92
CA MET A 67 11.08 51.22 -17.28
C MET A 67 10.56 50.26 -18.37
N MET A 68 9.33 49.77 -18.24
CA MET A 68 8.73 48.88 -19.23
C MET A 68 8.53 49.58 -20.57
N GLN A 69 8.11 50.84 -20.57
CA GLN A 69 7.95 51.64 -21.77
C GLN A 69 9.29 51.77 -22.53
N ARG A 70 10.39 52.03 -21.81
CA ARG A 70 11.75 52.07 -22.40
C ARG A 70 12.17 50.73 -22.98
N HIS A 71 11.86 49.62 -22.30
CA HIS A 71 12.14 48.29 -22.83
C HIS A 71 11.31 48.00 -24.09
N ALA A 72 10.02 48.36 -24.10
CA ALA A 72 9.15 48.22 -25.26
C ALA A 72 9.63 49.06 -26.46
N GLU A 73 10.12 50.28 -26.22
CA GLU A 73 10.73 51.13 -27.25
C GLU A 73 12.01 50.52 -27.81
N SER A 74 12.87 49.95 -26.95
CA SER A 74 14.07 49.23 -27.39
C SER A 74 13.73 48.05 -28.30
N LEU A 75 12.68 47.29 -27.99
CA LEU A 75 12.21 46.18 -28.83
C LEU A 75 11.58 46.66 -30.15
N ARG A 76 10.95 47.84 -30.17
CA ARG A 76 10.43 48.45 -31.41
C ARG A 76 11.56 48.88 -32.33
N LEU A 77 12.63 49.48 -31.78
CA LEU A 77 13.81 49.86 -32.57
C LEU A 77 14.49 48.64 -33.20
N THR A 78 14.67 47.54 -32.46
CA THR A 78 15.28 46.32 -33.00
C THR A 78 14.40 45.63 -34.04
N ARG A 79 13.07 45.70 -33.90
CA ARG A 79 12.15 45.16 -34.92
C ARG A 79 12.15 45.99 -36.20
N SER A 80 12.32 47.30 -36.11
CA SER A 80 12.35 48.19 -37.28
C SER A 80 13.53 47.91 -38.22
N THR A 81 14.61 47.29 -37.74
CA THR A 81 15.80 46.99 -38.55
C THR A 81 15.79 45.60 -39.17
N ALA A 82 14.82 44.74 -38.83
CA ALA A 82 14.76 43.37 -39.34
C ALA A 82 13.85 43.24 -40.58
N PRO A 83 14.37 42.82 -41.76
CA PRO A 83 13.54 42.48 -42.91
C PRO A 83 12.68 41.25 -42.59
N THR A 84 11.39 41.35 -42.89
CA THR A 84 10.34 40.38 -42.59
C THR A 84 10.58 39.04 -43.28
N THR A 85 11.04 38.02 -42.55
CA THR A 85 10.93 36.62 -42.97
C THR A 85 9.81 35.94 -42.20
N ASN A 86 8.82 35.45 -42.95
CA ASN A 86 7.70 34.67 -42.46
C ASN A 86 8.20 33.35 -41.86
N VAL A 87 8.10 33.18 -40.55
CA VAL A 87 8.23 31.86 -39.93
C VAL A 87 7.05 31.62 -39.00
N SER A 88 6.43 30.47 -39.23
CA SER A 88 5.25 29.93 -38.59
C SER A 88 5.36 29.88 -37.06
N SER A 89 4.28 30.37 -36.46
CA SER A 89 3.85 30.26 -35.06
C SER A 89 4.22 28.94 -34.37
N ALA A 90 5.25 28.98 -33.53
CA ALA A 90 5.45 28.02 -32.44
C ALA A 90 5.84 28.82 -31.20
N ARG A 91 5.06 28.62 -30.12
CA ARG A 91 5.27 29.19 -28.78
C ARG A 91 6.72 28.98 -28.34
N ARG A 92 7.55 30.00 -28.42
CA ARG A 92 8.86 30.01 -27.78
C ARG A 92 8.80 31.05 -26.68
N SER A 93 8.85 30.54 -25.45
CA SER A 93 9.07 31.33 -24.24
C SER A 93 10.19 32.34 -24.48
N LEU A 94 9.98 33.55 -23.97
CA LEU A 94 10.82 34.75 -24.13
C LEU A 94 12.28 34.53 -23.68
N MET A 95 12.53 33.45 -22.93
CA MET A 95 13.86 32.97 -22.53
C MET A 95 14.81 32.68 -23.70
N ALA A 96 14.33 32.37 -24.91
CA ALA A 96 15.21 32.04 -26.04
C ALA A 96 15.88 33.25 -26.72
N PHE A 97 15.61 34.49 -26.27
CA PHE A 97 16.27 35.70 -26.76
C PHE A 97 17.54 36.07 -25.95
N VAL A 98 17.89 35.27 -24.95
CA VAL A 98 19.10 35.44 -24.12
C VAL A 98 20.29 34.77 -24.80
N SER A 99 20.80 35.36 -25.87
CA SER A 99 22.16 35.10 -26.37
C SER A 99 22.59 36.26 -27.25
N GLY A 100 23.54 37.04 -26.74
CA GLY A 100 24.08 38.22 -27.41
C GLY A 100 24.65 37.87 -28.79
N GLY A 101 24.02 38.40 -29.83
CA GLY A 101 24.60 38.47 -31.16
C GLY A 101 25.42 39.75 -31.30
N THR A 102 26.69 39.68 -30.90
CA THR A 102 27.70 40.65 -31.36
C THR A 102 28.04 40.31 -32.81
N GLY A 103 27.58 41.14 -33.74
CA GLY A 103 27.94 41.03 -35.15
C GLY A 103 29.43 41.32 -35.33
N ASN A 104 30.18 40.30 -35.77
CA ASN A 104 31.51 40.49 -36.34
C ASN A 104 31.40 40.29 -37.86
N LEU A 105 31.49 41.41 -38.57
CA LEU A 105 31.71 41.50 -40.00
C LEU A 105 33.22 41.41 -40.23
N SER A 106 33.73 40.26 -40.66
CA SER A 106 35.04 40.11 -41.32
C SER A 106 35.00 38.78 -42.08
N GLU A 107 34.82 38.79 -43.39
CA GLU A 107 35.87 38.84 -44.42
C GLU A 107 36.39 37.44 -44.78
N GLU A 108 36.22 37.14 -46.07
CA GLU A 108 37.02 36.27 -46.91
C GLU A 108 36.84 34.74 -46.83
N ALA A 109 36.16 34.25 -47.87
CA ALA A 109 36.05 32.85 -48.24
C ALA A 109 37.34 32.38 -48.94
N THR A 110 37.95 31.32 -48.42
CA THR A 110 38.82 30.43 -49.21
C THR A 110 38.38 28.99 -49.01
N PRO A 111 38.04 28.25 -50.09
CA PRO A 111 37.53 26.89 -50.04
C PRO A 111 38.65 25.85 -50.17
N GLY A 112 38.61 24.80 -49.35
CA GLY A 112 39.41 23.59 -49.56
C GLY A 112 39.90 22.98 -48.25
N ASP A 113 39.14 22.05 -47.67
CA ASP A 113 39.56 20.65 -47.67
C ASP A 113 38.43 19.77 -47.11
N SER A 114 37.98 18.87 -47.96
CA SER A 114 37.06 17.78 -47.64
C SER A 114 37.84 16.64 -46.99
N ALA A 115 37.60 16.38 -45.71
CA ALA A 115 37.95 15.11 -45.08
C ALA A 115 36.80 14.64 -44.19
N ALA A 116 36.06 13.67 -44.71
CA ALA A 116 34.93 13.01 -44.09
C ALA A 116 35.36 12.27 -42.81
N VAL A 117 34.68 12.55 -41.69
CA VAL A 117 34.65 11.65 -40.53
C VAL A 117 33.20 11.25 -40.31
N ASN A 118 32.90 10.04 -40.77
CA ASN A 118 31.63 9.36 -40.61
C ASN A 118 31.60 8.77 -39.18
N GLN A 119 30.79 9.33 -38.29
CA GLN A 119 30.38 8.64 -37.05
C GLN A 119 28.85 8.69 -36.99
N SER A 120 28.28 7.53 -37.30
CA SER A 120 26.86 7.22 -37.30
C SER A 120 26.46 6.73 -35.91
N ASP A 121 25.78 7.58 -35.14
CA ASP A 121 25.06 7.16 -33.94
C ASP A 121 23.58 6.95 -34.31
N ASP A 122 23.24 5.67 -34.48
CA ASP A 122 21.92 5.13 -34.81
C ASP A 122 21.09 4.96 -33.52
N TRP A 123 20.14 5.86 -33.31
CA TRP A 123 19.09 5.71 -32.28
C TRP A 123 17.75 5.55 -33.00
N SER A 124 17.41 4.30 -33.30
CA SER A 124 16.18 3.90 -33.98
C SER A 124 15.04 3.77 -32.96
N GLU A 125 14.24 4.83 -32.81
CA GLU A 125 13.02 4.83 -31.97
C GLU A 125 11.83 4.27 -32.78
N GLN A 126 11.40 3.06 -32.42
CA GLN A 126 10.29 2.33 -33.04
C GLN A 126 8.94 2.93 -32.66
N GLN A 127 8.37 3.78 -33.51
CA GLN A 127 6.94 4.09 -33.52
C GLN A 127 6.22 3.17 -34.51
N VAL A 128 5.55 2.14 -34.00
CA VAL A 128 4.66 1.30 -34.81
C VAL A 128 3.31 1.99 -34.92
N ALA A 129 3.00 2.38 -36.15
CA ALA A 129 1.83 3.11 -36.57
C ALA A 129 0.57 2.22 -36.68
N ALA A 130 -0.56 2.85 -36.35
CA ALA A 130 -1.82 2.87 -37.08
C ALA A 130 -2.43 1.56 -37.62
N ALA A 131 -3.54 1.14 -37.02
CA ALA A 131 -4.60 0.40 -37.67
C ALA A 131 -5.91 1.19 -37.57
N ALA A 132 -6.14 2.08 -38.54
CA ALA A 132 -7.43 2.74 -38.77
C ALA A 132 -7.88 2.40 -40.19
N THR A 133 -8.67 1.34 -40.31
CA THR A 133 -9.35 0.89 -41.52
C THR A 133 -10.66 1.64 -41.65
N GLY A 134 -10.76 2.52 -42.65
CA GLY A 134 -12.04 3.11 -43.02
C GLY A 134 -11.91 4.39 -43.83
N SER A 135 -11.79 4.26 -45.15
CA SER A 135 -12.25 5.32 -46.06
C SER A 135 -12.46 4.76 -47.46
N GLY A 136 -13.74 4.57 -47.81
CA GLY A 136 -14.18 4.38 -49.18
C GLY A 136 -14.20 5.71 -49.92
N VAL A 137 -13.53 5.71 -51.07
CA VAL A 137 -13.79 6.43 -52.33
C VAL A 137 -14.92 7.46 -52.31
N LEU A 138 -14.59 8.71 -52.63
CA LEU A 138 -15.41 9.57 -53.50
C LEU A 138 -14.53 10.70 -54.08
N ASN A 139 -14.11 10.47 -55.32
CA ASN A 139 -13.54 11.48 -56.21
C ASN A 139 -14.63 12.49 -56.57
N THR A 140 -14.45 13.76 -56.22
CA THR A 140 -15.15 14.86 -56.90
C THR A 140 -14.15 15.94 -57.28
N THR A 141 -14.20 16.23 -58.57
CA THR A 141 -13.30 17.03 -59.38
C THR A 141 -13.50 18.53 -59.17
N SER A 142 -12.38 19.22 -58.98
CA SER A 142 -12.04 20.56 -59.50
C SER A 142 -13.19 21.51 -59.86
N THR A 143 -13.41 22.52 -59.03
CA THR A 143 -13.82 23.86 -59.50
C THR A 143 -12.94 24.90 -58.84
N GLY A 144 -12.21 25.65 -59.67
CA GLY A 144 -11.31 26.71 -59.22
C GLY A 144 -12.11 27.86 -58.60
N SER A 145 -11.82 28.16 -57.34
CA SER A 145 -12.28 29.38 -56.68
C SER A 145 -11.09 30.05 -56.02
N THR A 146 -10.52 31.03 -56.70
CA THR A 146 -9.53 31.99 -56.22
C THR A 146 -10.08 32.74 -55.00
N ARG A 147 -9.91 32.21 -53.78
CA ARG A 147 -10.33 32.89 -52.56
C ARG A 147 -9.33 34.00 -52.24
N ARG A 148 -9.75 35.22 -52.62
CA ARG A 148 -9.23 36.51 -52.13
C ARG A 148 -8.90 36.44 -50.64
N GLY A 149 -7.80 37.10 -50.29
CA GLY A 149 -7.15 37.11 -48.97
C GLY A 149 -8.11 37.00 -47.79
N GLN A 150 -7.87 35.97 -46.98
CA GLN A 150 -8.44 35.89 -45.65
C GLN A 150 -8.03 37.14 -44.86
N PRO A 151 -8.99 37.96 -44.37
CA PRO A 151 -8.66 39.07 -43.50
C PRO A 151 -7.99 38.50 -42.25
N TYR A 152 -6.79 39.00 -41.95
CA TYR A 152 -6.03 38.65 -40.75
C TYR A 152 -6.90 38.98 -39.54
N SER A 153 -7.58 37.96 -39.00
CA SER A 153 -8.33 38.07 -37.77
C SER A 153 -7.32 38.33 -36.68
N ARG A 154 -7.19 39.60 -36.30
CA ARG A 154 -6.61 39.98 -35.01
C ARG A 154 -7.48 39.23 -34.00
N LYS A 155 -7.04 38.03 -33.56
CA LYS A 155 -7.52 37.48 -32.32
C LYS A 155 -7.32 38.62 -31.33
N LEU A 156 -8.42 39.17 -30.83
CA LEU A 156 -8.38 39.95 -29.61
C LEU A 156 -7.57 39.07 -28.67
N ALA A 157 -6.31 39.42 -28.45
CA ALA A 157 -5.60 38.90 -27.31
C ALA A 157 -6.50 39.31 -26.16
N ASP A 158 -7.11 38.30 -25.54
CA ASP A 158 -7.95 38.52 -24.38
C ASP A 158 -7.15 39.40 -23.43
N ALA A 159 -7.76 40.38 -22.77
CA ALA A 159 -6.98 41.35 -21.97
C ALA A 159 -6.07 40.66 -20.93
N LYS A 160 -6.36 39.39 -20.62
CA LYS A 160 -5.58 38.45 -19.79
C LYS A 160 -4.29 37.92 -20.43
N ASP A 161 -4.17 37.87 -21.75
CA ASP A 161 -2.94 37.44 -22.45
C ASP A 161 -1.95 38.61 -22.64
N ALA A 162 -2.33 39.84 -22.26
CA ALA A 162 -1.49 41.03 -22.35
C ALA A 162 -0.73 41.37 -21.05
N TYR A 163 -0.77 40.48 -20.05
CA TYR A 163 0.02 40.66 -18.83
C TYR A 163 1.44 40.15 -19.02
N VAL A 164 2.40 41.02 -18.70
CA VAL A 164 3.80 40.62 -18.52
C VAL A 164 3.87 39.75 -17.27
N VAL A 165 4.35 38.52 -17.39
CA VAL A 165 4.51 37.59 -16.27
C VAL A 165 5.49 38.18 -15.25
N LEU A 166 5.30 37.89 -13.96
CA LEU A 166 6.19 38.37 -12.89
C LEU A 166 7.67 38.01 -13.16
N GLU A 167 7.94 36.80 -13.67
CA GLU A 167 9.29 36.36 -14.08
C GLU A 167 9.89 37.27 -15.16
N ASP A 168 9.11 37.62 -16.19
CA ASP A 168 9.54 38.53 -17.25
C ASP A 168 9.76 39.96 -16.72
N ARG A 169 8.95 40.41 -15.75
CA ARG A 169 9.16 41.70 -15.06
C ARG A 169 10.48 41.71 -14.29
N VAL A 170 10.75 40.69 -13.48
CA VAL A 170 12.02 40.55 -12.74
C VAL A 170 13.20 40.50 -13.70
N ALA A 171 13.08 39.79 -14.83
CA ALA A 171 14.12 39.77 -15.87
C ALA A 171 14.36 41.14 -16.52
N MET A 172 13.30 41.92 -16.78
CA MET A 172 13.45 43.29 -17.31
C MET A 172 14.08 44.23 -16.29
N LEU A 173 13.65 44.16 -15.02
CA LEU A 173 14.16 44.99 -13.93
C LEU A 173 15.65 44.69 -13.66
N THR A 174 16.04 43.42 -13.64
CA THR A 174 17.45 43.02 -13.47
C THR A 174 18.33 43.50 -14.61
N LYS A 175 17.85 43.40 -15.86
CA LYS A 175 18.55 43.94 -17.03
C LYS A 175 18.67 45.46 -16.99
N GLU A 176 17.63 46.16 -16.55
CA GLU A 176 17.65 47.61 -16.40
C GLU A 176 18.62 48.05 -15.28
N ARG A 177 18.64 47.32 -14.16
CA ARG A 177 19.61 47.51 -13.07
C ARG A 177 21.05 47.39 -13.57
N GLU A 178 21.35 46.35 -14.35
CA GLU A 178 22.68 46.12 -14.91
C GLU A 178 23.05 47.21 -15.93
N ARG A 179 22.12 47.63 -16.78
CA ARG A 179 22.30 48.76 -17.71
C ARG A 179 22.63 50.06 -16.95
N MET A 180 21.88 50.37 -15.90
CA MET A 180 22.12 51.57 -15.09
C MET A 180 23.47 51.51 -14.37
N LYS A 181 23.88 50.34 -13.90
CA LYS A 181 25.20 50.11 -13.31
C LYS A 181 26.32 50.37 -14.33
N GLN A 182 26.22 49.81 -15.53
CA GLN A 182 27.21 50.03 -16.59
C GLN A 182 27.29 51.51 -17.00
N GLN A 183 26.16 52.20 -17.07
CA GLN A 183 26.12 53.63 -17.37
C GLN A 183 26.79 54.44 -16.26
N LYS A 184 26.48 54.14 -15.00
CA LYS A 184 27.13 54.78 -13.85
C LYS A 184 28.65 54.56 -13.87
N ASP A 185 29.12 53.33 -14.07
CA ASP A 185 30.54 53.03 -14.12
C ASP A 185 31.24 53.74 -15.29
N LYS A 186 30.54 53.94 -16.42
CA LYS A 186 31.06 54.70 -17.55
C LYS A 186 31.17 56.19 -17.20
N GLU A 187 30.11 56.78 -16.65
CA GLU A 187 30.11 58.17 -16.20
C GLU A 187 31.19 58.42 -15.15
N GLU A 188 31.39 57.51 -14.20
CA GLU A 188 32.48 57.59 -13.21
C GLU A 188 33.86 57.64 -13.90
N ARG A 189 34.12 56.74 -14.86
CA ARG A 189 35.37 56.77 -15.63
C ARG A 189 35.55 58.05 -16.44
N ASP A 190 34.49 58.54 -17.07
CA ASP A 190 34.53 59.77 -17.87
C ASP A 190 34.77 61.00 -16.96
N ASN A 191 34.14 61.03 -15.78
CA ASN A 191 34.34 62.06 -14.77
C ASN A 191 35.78 62.06 -14.23
N ASP A 192 36.36 60.89 -13.98
CA ASP A 192 37.75 60.78 -13.53
C ASP A 192 38.73 61.30 -14.60
N HIS A 193 38.52 60.91 -15.87
CA HIS A 193 39.31 61.45 -16.99
C HIS A 193 39.17 62.98 -17.09
N LEU A 194 37.96 63.51 -16.91
CA LEU A 194 37.73 64.96 -16.97
C LEU A 194 38.40 65.68 -15.80
N ARG A 195 38.37 65.11 -14.60
CA ARG A 195 39.07 65.66 -13.41
C ARG A 195 40.57 65.70 -13.64
N ASP A 196 41.15 64.65 -14.20
CA ASP A 196 42.58 64.59 -14.51
C ASP A 196 42.97 65.57 -15.61
N LEU A 197 42.13 65.72 -16.64
CA LEU A 197 42.32 66.74 -17.67
C LEU A 197 42.31 68.14 -17.07
N PHE A 198 41.29 68.48 -16.28
CA PHE A 198 41.23 69.81 -15.65
C PHE A 198 42.42 70.06 -14.73
N ARG A 199 42.82 69.07 -13.93
CA ARG A 199 44.02 69.15 -13.10
C ARG A 199 45.26 69.48 -13.94
N ALA A 200 45.48 68.75 -15.04
CA ALA A 200 46.60 69.00 -15.95
C ALA A 200 46.55 70.41 -16.57
N THR A 201 45.38 70.88 -17.02
CA THR A 201 45.24 72.24 -17.59
C THR A 201 45.49 73.35 -16.57
N VAL A 202 45.05 73.18 -15.32
CA VAL A 202 45.30 74.14 -14.24
C VAL A 202 46.79 74.16 -13.88
N GLU A 203 47.42 72.99 -13.78
CA GLU A 203 48.86 72.89 -13.53
C GLU A 203 49.69 73.56 -14.64
N GLU A 204 49.33 73.34 -15.91
CA GLU A 204 49.93 74.02 -17.06
C GLU A 204 49.75 75.54 -16.99
N ALA A 205 48.52 76.02 -16.75
CA ALA A 205 48.23 77.45 -16.67
C ALA A 205 48.98 78.13 -15.52
N VAL A 206 49.06 77.49 -14.35
CA VAL A 206 49.83 77.99 -13.20
C VAL A 206 51.32 78.05 -13.53
N ASN A 207 51.87 77.03 -14.19
CA ASN A 207 53.26 77.03 -14.61
C ASN A 207 53.54 78.11 -15.65
N ARG A 208 52.65 78.27 -16.64
CA ARG A 208 52.75 79.34 -17.66
C ARG A 208 52.68 80.73 -17.03
N MET A 209 51.82 80.93 -16.04
CA MET A 209 51.76 82.20 -15.29
C MET A 209 53.07 82.50 -14.57
N LYS A 210 53.70 81.49 -13.95
CA LYS A 210 55.02 81.66 -13.29
C LYS A 210 56.12 81.98 -14.31
N GLU A 211 56.12 81.32 -15.46
CA GLU A 211 57.04 81.59 -16.55
C GLU A 211 56.88 83.03 -17.07
N LEU A 212 55.65 83.45 -17.37
CA LEU A 212 55.37 84.81 -17.86
C LEU A 212 55.79 85.89 -16.87
N ARG A 213 55.58 85.69 -15.57
CA ARG A 213 56.07 86.62 -14.52
C ARG A 213 57.59 86.72 -14.52
N LEU A 214 58.29 85.59 -14.67
CA LEU A 214 59.75 85.59 -14.75
C LEU A 214 60.22 86.29 -16.04
N GLU A 215 59.53 86.08 -17.16
CA GLU A 215 59.81 86.75 -18.44
C GLU A 215 59.62 88.27 -18.34
N GLU A 216 58.57 88.74 -17.66
CA GLU A 216 58.32 90.17 -17.42
C GLU A 216 59.45 90.82 -16.60
N LEU A 217 59.87 90.18 -15.51
CA LEU A 217 60.98 90.68 -14.70
C LEU A 217 62.30 90.71 -15.48
N GLN A 218 62.56 89.70 -16.30
CA GLN A 218 63.74 89.67 -17.18
C GLN A 218 63.69 90.78 -18.23
N PHE A 219 62.53 91.01 -18.85
CA PHE A 219 62.34 92.08 -19.81
C PHE A 219 62.57 93.46 -19.19
N ASN A 220 61.97 93.73 -18.03
CA ASN A 220 62.16 94.98 -17.30
C ASN A 220 63.64 95.21 -16.95
N ARG A 221 64.38 94.16 -16.57
CA ARG A 221 65.80 94.27 -16.23
C ARG A 221 66.71 94.50 -17.44
N GLU A 222 66.43 93.85 -18.57
CA GLU A 222 67.34 93.86 -19.73
C GLU A 222 67.01 94.94 -20.75
N VAL A 223 65.77 95.41 -20.81
CA VAL A 223 65.29 96.34 -21.84
C VAL A 223 64.93 97.71 -21.28
N ILE A 224 64.31 97.78 -20.10
CA ILE A 224 63.88 99.05 -19.50
C ILE A 224 64.98 99.57 -18.56
N CYS A 225 65.53 100.75 -18.87
CA CYS A 225 66.43 101.42 -17.92
C CYS A 225 65.62 102.02 -16.77
N GLU A 226 65.82 101.51 -15.54
CA GLU A 226 65.11 101.99 -14.34
C GLU A 226 65.26 103.51 -14.11
N ALA A 227 66.40 104.09 -14.52
CA ALA A 227 66.68 105.51 -14.32
C ALA A 227 65.96 106.44 -15.31
N THR A 228 65.72 106.01 -16.55
CA THR A 228 65.18 106.87 -17.62
C THR A 228 63.78 106.47 -18.07
N GLY A 229 63.32 105.26 -17.74
CA GLY A 229 62.05 104.71 -18.22
C GLY A 229 62.01 104.46 -19.73
N THR A 230 63.15 104.64 -20.43
CA THR A 230 63.27 104.45 -21.88
C THR A 230 63.93 103.12 -22.19
N ALA A 231 63.50 102.48 -23.27
CA ALA A 231 64.15 101.28 -23.81
C ALA A 231 65.10 101.65 -24.95
N SER A 232 66.35 101.18 -24.88
CA SER A 232 67.30 101.27 -25.99
C SER A 232 66.96 100.24 -27.07
N ALA A 233 67.00 100.64 -28.34
CA ALA A 233 66.72 99.75 -29.46
C ALA A 233 67.71 98.57 -29.54
N ASP A 234 68.98 98.80 -29.22
CA ASP A 234 70.02 97.75 -29.23
C ASP A 234 69.80 96.71 -28.11
N ASP A 235 69.43 97.18 -26.91
CA ASP A 235 69.11 96.29 -25.78
C ASP A 235 67.87 95.43 -26.09
N LEU A 236 66.85 96.01 -26.73
CA LEU A 236 65.68 95.27 -27.22
C LEU A 236 66.10 94.19 -28.23
N LEU A 237 66.92 94.51 -29.24
CA LEU A 237 67.39 93.53 -30.22
C LEU A 237 68.19 92.40 -29.56
N ARG A 238 69.06 92.72 -28.60
CA ARG A 238 69.83 91.74 -27.84
C ARG A 238 68.90 90.82 -27.03
N TYR A 239 67.92 91.38 -26.32
CA TYR A 239 66.91 90.61 -25.59
C TYR A 239 66.14 89.67 -26.53
N MET A 240 65.70 90.17 -27.69
CA MET A 240 64.95 89.37 -28.67
C MET A 240 65.77 88.21 -29.23
N ASN A 241 67.04 88.42 -29.55
CA ASN A 241 67.95 87.37 -30.01
C ASN A 241 68.19 86.31 -28.92
N ASN A 242 68.42 86.74 -27.68
CA ASN A 242 68.59 85.83 -26.54
C ASN A 242 67.31 85.02 -26.28
N ARG A 243 66.14 85.66 -26.35
CA ARG A 243 64.83 85.01 -26.19
C ARG A 243 64.60 83.98 -27.29
N HIS A 244 64.91 84.31 -28.54
CA HIS A 244 64.81 83.36 -29.65
C HIS A 244 65.70 82.12 -29.42
N GLY A 245 66.95 82.32 -28.98
CA GLY A 245 67.86 81.22 -28.64
C GLY A 245 67.39 80.40 -27.43
N ALA A 246 66.82 81.04 -26.41
CA ALA A 246 66.25 80.36 -25.25
C ALA A 246 65.00 79.54 -25.61
N GLN A 247 64.12 80.08 -26.46
CA GLN A 247 62.96 79.37 -27.00
C GLN A 247 63.37 78.15 -27.83
N GLY A 248 64.41 78.27 -28.67
CA GLY A 248 64.97 77.13 -29.40
C GLY A 248 65.42 76.01 -28.45
N LYS A 249 66.21 76.34 -27.41
CA LYS A 249 66.62 75.36 -26.38
C LYS A 249 65.45 74.77 -25.61
N TYR A 250 64.40 75.56 -25.35
CA TYR A 250 63.19 75.08 -24.69
C TYR A 250 62.43 74.08 -25.57
N LEU A 251 62.27 74.37 -26.86
CA LEU A 251 61.65 73.46 -27.82
C LEU A 251 62.45 72.15 -27.94
N ASP A 252 63.78 72.21 -28.00
CA ASP A 252 64.63 71.01 -28.02
C ASP A 252 64.45 70.16 -26.76
N LYS A 253 64.40 70.81 -25.59
CA LYS A 253 64.15 70.14 -24.30
C LYS A 253 62.75 69.50 -24.28
N LEU A 254 61.73 70.21 -24.75
CA LEU A 254 60.36 69.73 -24.82
C LEU A 254 60.26 68.53 -25.75
N ASN A 255 60.84 68.60 -26.95
CA ASN A 255 60.90 67.50 -27.91
C ASN A 255 61.61 66.27 -27.31
N ALA A 256 62.72 66.46 -26.59
CA ALA A 256 63.43 65.37 -25.91
C ALA A 256 62.56 64.71 -24.82
N GLN A 257 61.79 65.51 -24.07
CA GLN A 257 60.85 65.03 -23.06
C GLN A 257 59.66 64.30 -23.68
N CYS A 258 59.06 64.83 -24.74
CA CYS A 258 57.99 64.17 -25.51
C CYS A 258 58.48 62.81 -26.05
N ALA A 259 59.65 62.77 -26.68
CA ALA A 259 60.24 61.52 -27.18
C ALA A 259 60.55 60.52 -26.06
N ALA A 260 60.92 60.99 -24.87
CA ALA A 260 61.12 60.13 -23.70
C ALA A 260 59.79 59.58 -23.14
N ALA A 261 58.74 60.42 -23.09
CA ALA A 261 57.40 60.03 -22.69
C ALA A 261 56.79 59.00 -23.66
N GLU A 262 56.92 59.21 -24.97
CA GLU A 262 56.49 58.24 -26.00
C GLU A 262 57.20 56.89 -25.84
N ARG A 263 58.52 56.90 -25.62
CA ARG A 263 59.29 55.67 -25.35
C ARG A 263 58.80 54.97 -24.08
N SER A 264 58.51 55.72 -23.02
CA SER A 264 57.96 55.18 -21.77
C SER A 264 56.57 54.58 -21.99
N ILE A 265 55.67 55.28 -22.70
CA ILE A 265 54.32 54.79 -23.05
C ILE A 265 54.43 53.49 -23.84
N LEU A 266 55.27 53.43 -24.87
CA LEU A 266 55.49 52.22 -25.66
C LEU A 266 56.04 51.07 -24.81
N GLN A 267 56.97 51.36 -23.88
CA GLN A 267 57.49 50.35 -22.96
C GLN A 267 56.39 49.84 -22.02
N HIS A 268 55.56 50.71 -21.45
CA HIS A 268 54.45 50.32 -20.60
C HIS A 268 53.40 49.52 -21.37
N GLN A 269 53.09 49.90 -22.61
CA GLN A 269 52.19 49.14 -23.48
C GLN A 269 52.75 47.74 -23.80
N ARG A 270 54.05 47.61 -24.07
CA ARG A 270 54.71 46.30 -24.25
C ARG A 270 54.64 45.46 -22.99
N ASN A 271 54.94 46.04 -21.83
CA ASN A 271 54.83 45.36 -20.54
C ASN A 271 53.39 44.91 -20.26
N LEU A 272 52.39 45.75 -20.55
CA LEU A 272 50.98 45.39 -20.40
C LEU A 272 50.58 44.25 -21.35
N LYS A 273 51.02 44.25 -22.60
CA LYS A 273 50.81 43.14 -23.54
C LYS A 273 51.45 41.85 -23.04
N GLN A 274 52.68 41.92 -22.54
CA GLN A 274 53.37 40.77 -21.96
C GLN A 274 52.65 40.25 -20.71
N ARG A 275 52.17 41.13 -19.84
CA ARG A 275 51.40 40.74 -18.64
C ARG A 275 50.03 40.18 -18.99
N ARG A 276 49.37 40.67 -20.04
CA ARG A 276 48.13 40.07 -20.56
C ARG A 276 48.38 38.67 -21.09
N ALA A 277 49.38 38.47 -21.95
CA ALA A 277 49.73 37.14 -22.47
C ALA A 277 50.15 36.17 -21.35
N ALA A 278 50.92 36.65 -20.36
CA ALA A 278 51.23 35.85 -19.17
C ALA A 278 49.97 35.53 -18.35
N GLY A 279 49.07 36.50 -18.17
CA GLY A 279 47.79 36.32 -17.50
C GLY A 279 46.90 35.29 -18.21
N GLU A 280 46.83 35.32 -19.53
CA GLU A 280 46.14 34.31 -20.35
C GLU A 280 46.76 32.92 -20.18
N ALA A 281 48.09 32.82 -20.11
CA ALA A 281 48.79 31.56 -19.84
C ALA A 281 48.53 31.03 -18.42
N PHE A 282 48.55 31.89 -17.40
CA PHE A 282 48.17 31.52 -16.03
C PHE A 282 46.72 31.05 -15.97
N HIS A 283 45.81 31.78 -16.62
CA HIS A 283 44.40 31.41 -16.69
C HIS A 283 44.20 30.05 -17.36
N ALA A 284 44.94 29.76 -18.43
CA ALA A 284 44.92 28.44 -19.08
C ALA A 284 45.42 27.31 -18.15
N ILE A 285 46.45 27.56 -17.33
CA ILE A 285 46.94 26.60 -16.33
C ILE A 285 45.89 26.39 -15.23
N ASP A 286 45.25 27.46 -14.75
CA ASP A 286 44.19 27.38 -13.74
C ASP A 286 42.99 26.58 -14.26
N PHE A 287 42.60 26.78 -15.52
CA PHE A 287 41.55 25.99 -16.16
C PHE A 287 41.92 24.52 -16.28
N GLU A 288 43.15 24.22 -16.67
CA GLU A 288 43.63 22.84 -16.77
C GLU A 288 43.66 22.17 -15.39
N GLN A 289 44.07 22.90 -14.34
CA GLN A 289 43.99 22.41 -12.97
C GLN A 289 42.55 22.11 -12.56
N LEU A 290 41.62 23.03 -12.82
CA LEU A 290 40.20 22.83 -12.53
C LEU A 290 39.62 21.62 -13.31
N ARG A 291 40.05 21.43 -14.56
CA ARG A 291 39.67 20.27 -15.38
C ARG A 291 40.16 18.97 -14.75
N ILE A 292 41.43 18.91 -14.31
CA ILE A 292 42.02 17.76 -13.63
C ILE A 292 41.30 17.47 -12.31
N GLU A 293 41.00 18.49 -11.52
CA GLU A 293 40.27 18.34 -10.26
C GLU A 293 38.85 17.83 -10.48
N ASN A 294 38.12 18.41 -11.43
CA ASN A 294 36.79 17.94 -11.80
C ASN A 294 36.82 16.49 -12.28
N GLN A 295 37.77 16.13 -13.16
CA GLN A 295 37.96 14.75 -13.59
C GLN A 295 38.22 13.80 -12.41
N LYS A 296 39.09 14.19 -11.45
CA LYS A 296 39.33 13.42 -10.22
C LYS A 296 38.08 13.28 -9.35
N PHE A 297 37.23 14.30 -9.28
CA PHE A 297 35.96 14.23 -8.55
C PHE A 297 34.98 13.29 -9.24
N VAL A 298 34.85 13.35 -10.57
CA VAL A 298 34.00 12.44 -11.35
C VAL A 298 34.43 10.99 -11.15
N GLU A 299 35.72 10.67 -11.29
CA GLU A 299 36.24 9.31 -11.06
C GLU A 299 36.00 8.82 -9.62
N ARG A 300 36.05 9.73 -8.63
CA ARG A 300 35.74 9.40 -7.23
C ARG A 300 34.25 9.12 -7.04
N ILE A 301 33.39 9.94 -7.65
CA ILE A 301 31.94 9.77 -7.61
C ILE A 301 31.55 8.45 -8.27
N GLU A 302 32.10 8.15 -9.44
CA GLU A 302 31.86 6.89 -10.16
C GLU A 302 32.28 5.67 -9.33
N ARG A 303 33.47 5.69 -8.73
CA ARG A 303 33.93 4.62 -7.83
C ARG A 303 32.98 4.43 -6.64
N LYS A 304 32.56 5.53 -6.00
CA LYS A 304 31.61 5.49 -4.89
C LYS A 304 30.22 5.00 -5.31
N ASN A 305 29.80 5.32 -6.53
CA ASN A 305 28.55 4.84 -7.09
C ASN A 305 28.60 3.32 -7.36
N LEU A 306 29.72 2.81 -7.89
CA LEU A 306 29.94 1.37 -8.06
C LEU A 306 29.93 0.64 -6.71
N GLU A 307 30.65 1.14 -5.71
CA GLU A 307 30.63 0.60 -4.33
C GLU A 307 29.19 0.57 -3.77
N LEU A 308 28.41 1.63 -4.01
CA LEU A 308 27.02 1.72 -3.56
C LEU A 308 26.11 0.70 -4.27
N VAL A 309 26.29 0.50 -5.57
CA VAL A 309 25.54 -0.51 -6.34
C VAL A 309 25.85 -1.92 -5.84
N GLU A 310 27.12 -2.23 -5.59
CA GLU A 310 27.52 -3.52 -5.01
C GLU A 310 26.89 -3.74 -3.63
N LEU A 311 26.94 -2.73 -2.76
CA LEU A 311 26.35 -2.78 -1.43
C LEU A 311 24.82 -2.92 -1.46
N LYS A 312 24.14 -2.24 -2.39
CA LYS A 312 22.70 -2.44 -2.61
C LYS A 312 22.41 -3.86 -3.10
N GLY A 313 23.25 -4.39 -3.98
CA GLY A 313 23.16 -5.77 -4.45
C GLY A 313 23.32 -6.79 -3.32
N THR A 314 24.31 -6.61 -2.44
CA THR A 314 24.50 -7.49 -1.27
C THR A 314 23.34 -7.37 -0.29
N SER A 315 22.88 -6.16 0.03
CA SER A 315 21.72 -5.93 0.90
C SER A 315 20.44 -6.56 0.35
N THR A 316 20.20 -6.47 -0.96
CA THR A 316 19.04 -7.11 -1.59
C THR A 316 19.12 -8.63 -1.47
N ARG A 317 20.31 -9.22 -1.71
CA ARG A 317 20.53 -10.67 -1.54
C ARG A 317 20.33 -11.11 -0.10
N THR A 318 20.82 -10.36 0.90
CA THR A 318 20.63 -10.73 2.30
C THR A 318 19.15 -10.69 2.71
N VAL A 319 18.40 -9.67 2.26
CA VAL A 319 16.94 -9.61 2.48
C VAL A 319 16.22 -10.79 1.82
N GLN A 320 16.58 -11.15 0.59
CA GLN A 320 16.01 -12.32 -0.09
C GLN A 320 16.30 -13.61 0.69
N THR A 321 17.55 -13.82 1.14
CA THR A 321 17.90 -14.99 1.96
C THR A 321 17.15 -15.02 3.28
N LEU A 322 16.97 -13.86 3.93
CA LEU A 322 16.21 -13.76 5.17
C LEU A 322 14.75 -14.14 4.96
N ASN A 323 14.11 -13.62 3.91
CA ASN A 323 12.72 -13.97 3.57
C ASN A 323 12.56 -15.46 3.29
N ASN A 324 13.47 -16.05 2.52
CA ASN A 324 13.45 -17.50 2.26
C ASN A 324 13.59 -18.32 3.56
N LEU A 325 14.49 -17.91 4.47
CA LEU A 325 14.65 -18.56 5.76
C LEU A 325 13.40 -18.39 6.66
N MET A 326 12.75 -17.23 6.59
CA MET A 326 11.50 -16.98 7.31
C MET A 326 10.35 -17.85 6.77
N ASP A 327 10.22 -17.99 5.46
CA ASP A 327 9.19 -18.83 4.82
C ASP A 327 9.40 -20.31 5.13
N THR A 328 10.65 -20.79 5.09
CA THR A 328 10.99 -22.17 5.47
C THR A 328 10.71 -22.42 6.95
N LEU A 329 11.03 -21.47 7.84
CA LEU A 329 10.70 -21.55 9.27
C LEU A 329 9.19 -21.58 9.51
N ASN A 330 8.42 -20.74 8.82
CA ASN A 330 6.96 -20.71 8.90
C ASN A 330 6.36 -22.04 8.42
N GLY A 331 6.89 -22.58 7.31
CA GLY A 331 6.54 -23.90 6.79
C GLY A 331 6.76 -25.00 7.85
N LEU A 332 7.97 -25.10 8.40
CA LEU A 332 8.32 -26.06 9.45
C LEU A 332 7.47 -25.90 10.72
N THR A 333 7.15 -24.67 11.11
CA THR A 333 6.29 -24.39 12.28
C THR A 333 4.86 -24.87 12.05
N SER A 334 4.34 -24.68 10.83
CA SER A 334 3.01 -25.17 10.44
C SER A 334 2.97 -26.71 10.40
N GLU A 335 4.02 -27.35 9.89
CA GLU A 335 4.17 -28.81 9.87
C GLU A 335 4.29 -29.38 11.28
N GLN A 336 5.10 -28.77 12.15
CA GLN A 336 5.22 -29.15 13.54
C GLN A 336 3.86 -29.08 14.25
N SER A 337 3.08 -28.03 13.99
CA SER A 337 1.73 -27.87 14.54
C SER A 337 0.78 -28.95 14.03
N ARG A 338 0.85 -29.29 12.74
CA ARG A 338 0.07 -30.39 12.14
C ARG A 338 0.44 -31.74 12.75
N LEU A 339 1.73 -32.05 12.84
CA LEU A 339 2.24 -33.29 13.43
C LEU A 339 1.86 -33.43 14.91
N ARG A 340 1.88 -32.34 15.69
CA ARG A 340 1.39 -32.34 17.07
C ARG A 340 -0.09 -32.73 17.18
N LYS A 341 -0.94 -32.19 16.28
CA LYS A 341 -2.36 -32.56 16.21
C LYS A 341 -2.52 -34.04 15.82
N ASP A 342 -1.80 -34.50 14.81
CA ASP A 342 -1.83 -35.89 14.35
C ASP A 342 -1.37 -36.86 15.45
N TYR A 343 -0.31 -36.51 16.17
CA TYR A 343 0.21 -37.28 17.30
C TYR A 343 -0.86 -37.40 18.40
N LYS A 344 -1.48 -36.28 18.79
CA LYS A 344 -2.58 -36.27 19.77
C LYS A 344 -3.75 -37.16 19.33
N ASN A 345 -4.20 -37.02 18.09
CA ASN A 345 -5.29 -37.83 17.53
C ASN A 345 -4.95 -39.32 17.55
N ARG A 346 -3.70 -39.69 17.22
CA ARG A 346 -3.22 -41.08 17.29
C ARG A 346 -3.17 -41.61 18.72
N CYS A 347 -2.74 -40.80 19.69
CA CYS A 347 -2.75 -41.19 21.10
C CYS A 347 -4.18 -41.46 21.60
N GLU A 348 -5.13 -40.59 21.26
CA GLU A 348 -6.55 -40.77 21.60
C GLU A 348 -7.14 -42.04 20.95
N TYR A 349 -6.81 -42.28 19.68
CA TYR A 349 -7.22 -43.48 18.96
C TYR A 349 -6.64 -44.76 19.59
N LEU A 350 -5.35 -44.76 19.94
CA LEU A 350 -4.71 -45.87 20.65
C LEU A 350 -5.34 -46.13 22.02
N ALA A 351 -5.68 -45.07 22.77
CA ALA A 351 -6.38 -45.19 24.05
C ALA A 351 -7.78 -45.80 23.89
N ARG A 352 -8.49 -45.45 22.81
CA ARG A 352 -9.78 -46.05 22.45
C ARG A 352 -9.65 -47.53 22.11
N LEU A 353 -8.73 -47.90 21.22
CA LEU A 353 -8.50 -49.30 20.85
C LEU A 353 -8.12 -50.16 22.05
N LYS A 354 -7.32 -49.64 22.99
CA LYS A 354 -6.99 -50.36 24.23
C LYS A 354 -8.23 -50.66 25.09
N ARG A 355 -9.16 -49.71 25.22
CA ARG A 355 -10.44 -49.92 25.93
C ARG A 355 -11.31 -50.95 25.22
N GLU A 356 -11.42 -50.85 23.90
CA GLU A 356 -12.17 -51.79 23.08
C GLU A 356 -11.58 -53.21 23.16
N MET A 357 -10.25 -53.38 23.13
CA MET A 357 -9.60 -54.67 23.32
C MET A 357 -9.95 -55.32 24.67
N VAL A 358 -9.96 -54.54 25.76
CA VAL A 358 -10.35 -55.05 27.08
C VAL A 358 -11.82 -55.48 27.09
N SER A 359 -12.73 -54.69 26.49
CA SER A 359 -14.15 -55.04 26.36
C SER A 359 -14.34 -56.33 25.58
N VAL A 360 -13.73 -56.44 24.39
CA VAL A 360 -13.82 -57.61 23.51
C VAL A 360 -13.25 -58.86 24.19
N ALA A 361 -12.13 -58.74 24.91
CA ALA A 361 -11.58 -59.87 25.67
C ALA A 361 -12.53 -60.36 26.77
N GLN A 362 -13.18 -59.43 27.49
CA GLN A 362 -14.17 -59.77 28.50
C GLN A 362 -15.44 -60.41 27.89
N GLU A 363 -15.93 -59.84 26.78
CA GLU A 363 -17.07 -60.38 26.04
C GLU A 363 -16.78 -61.79 25.51
N ALA A 364 -15.60 -62.01 24.93
CA ALA A 364 -15.15 -63.32 24.46
C ALA A 364 -15.11 -64.34 25.61
N LYS A 365 -14.57 -63.96 26.77
CA LYS A 365 -14.54 -64.83 27.97
C LYS A 365 -15.96 -65.21 28.43
N VAL A 366 -16.89 -64.25 28.47
CA VAL A 366 -18.29 -64.50 28.84
C VAL A 366 -18.97 -65.41 27.80
N ALA A 367 -18.72 -65.17 26.51
CA ALA A 367 -19.24 -66.00 25.43
C ALA A 367 -18.73 -67.44 25.50
N GLU A 368 -17.44 -67.64 25.80
CA GLU A 368 -16.84 -68.95 26.02
C GLU A 368 -17.47 -69.67 27.22
N GLN A 369 -17.64 -68.99 28.36
CA GLN A 369 -18.31 -69.57 29.53
C GLN A 369 -19.76 -69.97 29.24
N LYS A 370 -20.49 -69.15 28.47
CA LYS A 370 -21.84 -69.49 28.01
C LYS A 370 -21.81 -70.71 27.09
N ASN A 371 -20.84 -70.77 26.17
CA ASN A 371 -20.69 -71.88 25.25
C ASN A 371 -20.36 -73.19 25.99
N THR A 372 -19.46 -73.15 26.97
CA THR A 372 -19.14 -74.34 27.80
C THR A 372 -20.35 -74.77 28.63
N ALA A 373 -21.09 -73.85 29.23
CA ALA A 373 -22.32 -74.17 29.95
C ALA A 373 -23.39 -74.80 29.04
N ILE A 374 -23.55 -74.29 27.81
CA ILE A 374 -24.47 -74.86 26.82
C ILE A 374 -24.03 -76.26 26.42
N LYS A 375 -22.74 -76.48 26.15
CA LYS A 375 -22.19 -77.82 25.84
C LYS A 375 -22.42 -78.80 26.98
N LEU A 376 -22.14 -78.41 28.22
CA LEU A 376 -22.36 -79.26 29.39
C LEU A 376 -23.84 -79.59 29.58
N ARG A 377 -24.75 -78.63 29.36
CA ARG A 377 -26.20 -78.88 29.33
C ARG A 377 -26.59 -79.85 28.22
N HIS A 378 -26.01 -79.70 27.03
CA HIS A 378 -26.24 -80.60 25.91
C HIS A 378 -25.75 -82.03 26.18
N GLU A 379 -24.64 -82.19 26.90
CA GLU A 379 -24.11 -83.49 27.31
C GLU A 379 -24.93 -84.12 28.45
N ALA A 380 -25.36 -83.31 29.43
CA ALA A 380 -26.19 -83.75 30.55
C ALA A 380 -27.60 -84.15 30.12
N VAL A 381 -28.14 -83.50 29.09
CA VAL A 381 -29.35 -83.97 28.40
C VAL A 381 -28.98 -85.22 27.61
N ARG A 382 -28.97 -86.35 28.32
CA ARG A 382 -28.91 -87.68 27.72
C ARG A 382 -30.17 -87.87 26.89
N VAL A 383 -30.10 -87.48 25.62
CA VAL A 383 -31.15 -87.75 24.64
C VAL A 383 -31.46 -89.24 24.73
N PRO A 384 -32.69 -89.65 25.10
CA PRO A 384 -33.05 -91.04 25.16
C PRO A 384 -32.67 -91.70 23.84
N LYS A 385 -31.98 -92.83 23.90
CA LYS A 385 -31.74 -93.64 22.72
C LYS A 385 -33.10 -93.89 22.05
N ILE A 386 -33.14 -93.91 20.72
CA ILE A 386 -34.39 -94.10 19.95
C ILE A 386 -35.14 -95.34 20.45
N GLU A 387 -34.40 -96.39 20.85
CA GLU A 387 -34.91 -97.60 21.50
C GLU A 387 -35.71 -97.34 22.80
N ASN A 388 -35.25 -96.43 23.67
CA ASN A 388 -35.96 -96.08 24.90
C ASN A 388 -37.27 -95.36 24.60
N TYR A 389 -37.27 -94.47 23.62
CA TYR A 389 -38.48 -93.80 23.16
C TYR A 389 -39.47 -94.81 22.56
N MET A 390 -38.97 -95.78 21.78
CA MET A 390 -39.78 -96.87 21.25
C MET A 390 -40.36 -97.76 22.36
N ALA A 391 -39.56 -98.12 23.37
CA ALA A 391 -40.02 -98.92 24.50
C ALA A 391 -41.10 -98.19 25.32
N GLN A 392 -40.89 -96.90 25.61
CA GLN A 392 -41.91 -96.08 26.27
C GLN A 392 -43.20 -95.99 25.45
N LYS A 393 -43.11 -95.85 24.12
CA LYS A 393 -44.29 -95.87 23.24
C LYS A 393 -45.00 -97.22 23.21
N ALA A 394 -44.25 -98.32 23.26
CA ALA A 394 -44.83 -99.67 23.33
C ALA A 394 -45.52 -99.93 24.68
N GLU A 395 -44.91 -99.50 25.78
CA GLU A 395 -45.50 -99.58 27.12
C GLU A 395 -46.78 -98.73 27.21
N GLU A 396 -46.77 -97.51 26.68
CA GLU A 396 -47.96 -96.64 26.60
C GLU A 396 -49.11 -97.33 25.84
N TYR A 397 -48.78 -98.09 24.79
CA TYR A 397 -49.77 -98.85 24.01
C TYR A 397 -50.37 -100.02 24.79
N GLU A 398 -49.54 -100.82 25.47
CA GLU A 398 -50.00 -101.94 26.29
C GLU A 398 -50.81 -101.46 27.50
N LEU A 399 -50.42 -100.36 28.14
CA LEU A 399 -51.19 -99.73 29.22
C LEU A 399 -52.57 -99.28 28.73
N ARG A 400 -52.66 -98.63 27.55
CA ARG A 400 -53.96 -98.28 26.95
C ARG A 400 -54.81 -99.49 26.59
N LYS A 401 -54.19 -100.61 26.20
CA LYS A 401 -54.89 -101.86 25.90
C LYS A 401 -55.41 -102.50 27.18
N ALA A 402 -54.60 -102.53 28.24
CA ALA A 402 -54.99 -103.01 29.56
C ALA A 402 -56.12 -102.16 30.16
N GLN A 403 -56.03 -100.83 30.07
CA GLN A 403 -57.09 -99.91 30.49
C GLN A 403 -58.43 -100.24 29.83
N ARG A 404 -58.45 -100.42 28.51
CA ARG A 404 -59.66 -100.80 27.76
C ARG A 404 -60.21 -102.17 28.18
N ASN A 405 -59.32 -103.14 28.44
CA ASN A 405 -59.72 -104.47 28.89
C ASN A 405 -60.34 -104.44 30.29
N TRP A 406 -59.74 -103.69 31.23
CA TRP A 406 -60.31 -103.48 32.56
C TRP A 406 -61.63 -102.72 32.53
N GLN A 407 -61.77 -101.68 31.69
CA GLN A 407 -63.06 -101.01 31.47
C GLN A 407 -64.12 -102.02 31.02
N ARG A 408 -63.79 -102.90 30.06
CA ARG A 408 -64.72 -103.94 29.61
C ARG A 408 -65.07 -104.96 30.71
N LYS A 409 -64.11 -105.34 31.55
CA LYS A 409 -64.37 -106.22 32.71
C LYS A 409 -65.28 -105.56 33.74
N VAL A 410 -65.11 -104.26 33.99
CA VAL A 410 -65.98 -103.49 34.89
C VAL A 410 -67.40 -103.42 34.33
N GLU A 411 -67.58 -103.14 33.04
CA GLU A 411 -68.90 -103.15 32.39
C GLU A 411 -69.61 -104.52 32.53
N ILE A 412 -68.89 -105.63 32.34
CA ILE A 412 -69.44 -106.99 32.52
C ILE A 412 -69.85 -107.22 33.98
N ALA A 413 -68.99 -106.83 34.93
CA ALA A 413 -69.27 -106.99 36.36
C ALA A 413 -70.47 -106.14 36.81
N GLU A 414 -70.60 -104.90 36.32
CA GLU A 414 -71.75 -104.04 36.55
C GLU A 414 -73.03 -104.62 35.94
N GLY A 415 -72.96 -105.18 34.74
CA GLY A 415 -74.07 -105.89 34.10
C GLY A 415 -74.53 -107.11 34.90
N GLN A 416 -73.59 -107.93 35.39
CA GLN A 416 -73.87 -109.08 36.26
C GLN A 416 -74.50 -108.64 37.59
N LEU A 417 -73.99 -107.56 38.20
CA LEU A 417 -74.57 -106.99 39.41
C LEU A 417 -75.99 -106.48 39.18
N GLY A 418 -76.25 -105.88 38.01
CA GLY A 418 -77.58 -105.45 37.58
C GLY A 418 -78.56 -106.63 37.51
N LEU A 419 -78.17 -107.73 36.85
CA LEU A 419 -78.97 -108.95 36.76
C LEU A 419 -79.24 -109.58 38.13
N MET A 420 -78.22 -109.65 39.00
CA MET A 420 -78.37 -110.23 40.33
C MET A 420 -79.30 -109.39 41.22
N LYS A 421 -79.20 -108.05 41.14
CA LYS A 421 -80.16 -107.14 41.79
C LYS A 421 -81.59 -107.30 41.24
N GLN A 422 -81.74 -107.65 39.97
CA GLN A 422 -83.04 -107.86 39.33
C GLN A 422 -83.66 -109.20 39.74
N GLN A 423 -82.86 -110.28 39.78
CA GLN A 423 -83.25 -111.59 40.34
C GLN A 423 -83.68 -111.47 41.81
N ILE A 424 -82.92 -110.75 42.63
CA ILE A 424 -83.27 -110.51 44.04
C ILE A 424 -84.60 -109.75 44.14
N ARG A 425 -84.83 -108.73 43.30
CA ARG A 425 -86.12 -108.01 43.25
C ARG A 425 -87.30 -108.92 42.90
N VAL A 426 -87.13 -109.82 41.93
CA VAL A 426 -88.18 -110.77 41.52
C VAL A 426 -88.49 -111.76 42.65
N LEU A 427 -87.46 -112.27 43.33
CA LEU A 427 -87.64 -113.17 44.47
C LEU A 427 -88.35 -112.48 45.66
N VAL A 428 -88.00 -111.22 45.95
CA VAL A 428 -88.68 -110.43 47.00
C VAL A 428 -90.17 -110.26 46.66
N ASN A 429 -90.51 -109.91 45.41
CA ASN A 429 -91.90 -109.73 44.98
C ASN A 429 -92.72 -111.04 45.02
N ALA A 430 -92.13 -112.17 44.62
CA ALA A 430 -92.79 -113.48 44.69
C ALA A 430 -93.06 -113.90 46.14
N THR A 431 -92.13 -113.58 47.06
CA THR A 431 -92.26 -113.92 48.48
C THR A 431 -93.36 -113.11 49.17
N ASP A 432 -93.56 -111.84 48.76
CA ASP A 432 -94.65 -111.01 49.27
C ASP A 432 -96.04 -111.44 48.74
N ALA A 433 -96.14 -111.91 47.50
CA ALA A 433 -97.39 -112.45 46.96
C ALA A 433 -97.87 -113.69 47.73
N GLN A 434 -96.94 -114.56 48.13
CA GLN A 434 -97.24 -115.80 48.87
C GLN A 434 -97.66 -115.49 50.32
N ARG A 435 -97.05 -114.46 50.94
CA ARG A 435 -97.43 -113.96 52.27
C ARG A 435 -98.82 -113.33 52.27
N ARG A 436 -99.21 -112.65 51.18
CA ARG A 436 -100.58 -112.10 51.00
C ARG A 436 -101.64 -113.20 50.84
N ARG A 437 -101.34 -114.27 50.09
CA ARG A 437 -102.27 -115.39 49.86
C ARG A 437 -102.56 -116.18 51.14
N LYS A 438 -101.57 -116.38 52.01
CA LYS A 438 -101.76 -117.03 53.32
C LYS A 438 -102.63 -116.21 54.29
N ARG A 439 -102.65 -114.88 54.19
CA ARG A 439 -103.51 -114.03 55.04
C ARG A 439 -104.99 -114.10 54.65
N LEU A 440 -105.32 -114.31 53.38
CA LEU A 440 -106.72 -114.41 52.94
C LEU A 440 -107.35 -115.77 53.23
N LEU A 441 -106.58 -116.86 53.20
CA LEU A 441 -107.11 -118.21 53.52
C LEU A 441 -107.30 -118.44 55.02
N ALA A 442 -106.64 -117.69 55.89
CA ALA A 442 -106.83 -117.79 57.34
C ALA A 442 -108.12 -117.14 57.86
N HIS A 443 -108.87 -116.41 57.03
CA HIS A 443 -110.06 -115.66 57.46
C HIS A 443 -111.39 -116.44 57.41
N GLN A 444 -111.40 -117.73 57.02
CA GLN A 444 -112.63 -118.55 57.00
C GLN A 444 -112.62 -119.76 57.96
N ARG A 445 -111.69 -119.82 58.92
CA ARG A 445 -111.72 -120.81 60.02
C ARG A 445 -111.52 -120.12 61.36
N SER A 446 -112.40 -119.17 61.65
CA SER A 446 -112.47 -118.38 62.88
C SER A 446 -113.84 -118.53 63.54
N THR A 447 -114.17 -119.72 64.02
CA THR A 447 -115.25 -119.92 65.01
C THR A 447 -114.86 -121.02 66.00
N ALA A 448 -114.02 -120.70 66.99
CA ALA A 448 -114.13 -121.23 68.35
C ALA A 448 -112.94 -120.76 69.21
N SER A 449 -113.25 -120.01 70.27
CA SER A 449 -112.53 -119.99 71.55
C SER A 449 -111.30 -119.09 71.75
N THR A 450 -111.50 -118.10 72.63
CA THR A 450 -110.62 -117.70 73.74
C THR A 450 -109.56 -116.59 73.56
N LYS A 451 -109.94 -115.41 74.10
CA LYS A 451 -109.31 -114.57 75.16
C LYS A 451 -107.77 -114.47 75.29
N HIS A 452 -107.38 -113.26 75.71
CA HIS A 452 -106.10 -112.80 76.32
C HIS A 452 -105.02 -112.32 75.33
N SER A 453 -104.81 -111.00 75.24
CA SER A 453 -103.92 -110.16 76.08
C SER A 453 -102.45 -110.34 75.71
N VAL A 454 -101.80 -109.24 75.30
CA VAL A 454 -100.58 -108.69 75.91
C VAL A 454 -100.08 -107.51 75.07
N HIS A 455 -99.89 -106.40 75.76
CA HIS A 455 -99.18 -105.22 75.29
C HIS A 455 -97.70 -105.47 75.07
N GLY A 456 -97.16 -104.84 74.01
CA GLY A 456 -96.01 -103.96 74.14
C GLY A 456 -94.61 -104.56 74.27
N ARG A 457 -93.66 -103.79 73.73
CA ARG A 457 -92.31 -103.52 74.25
C ARG A 457 -91.16 -103.82 73.27
N ARG A 458 -90.53 -102.70 72.85
CA ARG A 458 -89.09 -102.41 72.67
C ARG A 458 -88.18 -103.52 72.14
N THR A 459 -87.38 -103.19 71.12
CA THR A 459 -85.92 -103.02 71.26
C THR A 459 -85.34 -102.26 70.07
N SER A 460 -84.76 -101.11 70.36
CA SER A 460 -83.71 -100.45 69.57
C SER A 460 -82.43 -101.29 69.61
N VAL A 461 -81.78 -101.50 68.46
CA VAL A 461 -80.36 -101.88 68.39
C VAL A 461 -79.64 -100.76 67.65
N SER A 462 -78.96 -99.93 68.42
CA SER A 462 -77.87 -99.07 67.98
C SER A 462 -76.63 -99.94 67.76
N GLY A 463 -76.13 -99.96 66.53
CA GLY A 463 -74.84 -100.56 66.18
C GLY A 463 -73.93 -99.47 65.61
N GLU A 464 -73.20 -98.81 66.50
CA GLU A 464 -72.04 -98.00 66.16
C GLU A 464 -70.91 -98.93 65.70
N THR A 465 -70.40 -98.75 64.47
CA THR A 465 -69.11 -99.36 64.09
C THR A 465 -68.25 -98.34 63.33
N ARG A 466 -67.28 -97.79 64.10
CA ARG A 466 -65.88 -97.52 63.74
C ARG A 466 -65.58 -96.77 62.44
N THR A 467 -65.36 -95.47 62.62
CA THR A 467 -64.12 -94.76 62.26
C THR A 467 -63.00 -95.58 61.60
N ALA A 468 -62.64 -95.22 60.37
CA ALA A 468 -61.26 -95.23 59.87
C ALA A 468 -61.15 -94.24 58.69
N ASN A 469 -61.29 -92.94 59.01
CA ASN A 469 -60.79 -91.89 58.14
C ASN A 469 -59.27 -91.91 58.27
N PHE A 470 -58.58 -92.53 57.33
CA PHE A 470 -57.15 -92.33 57.19
C PHE A 470 -56.91 -90.88 56.81
N ALA A 471 -56.24 -90.20 57.73
CA ALA A 471 -55.60 -88.92 57.54
C ALA A 471 -54.40 -89.05 56.57
N CYS A 472 -54.14 -87.92 55.89
CA CYS A 472 -52.98 -87.38 55.17
C CYS A 472 -51.62 -88.12 55.24
N PRO A 473 -50.61 -87.86 54.38
CA PRO A 473 -50.48 -86.72 53.44
C PRO A 473 -49.84 -87.06 52.07
N ASP A 474 -50.37 -86.54 50.96
CA ASP A 474 -49.47 -85.97 49.95
C ASP A 474 -50.24 -85.01 49.05
N GLY A 475 -49.64 -83.85 48.84
CA GLY A 475 -50.29 -82.61 48.48
C GLY A 475 -51.00 -82.64 47.13
N THR A 476 -52.13 -81.94 47.10
CA THR A 476 -52.67 -81.30 45.91
C THR A 476 -51.54 -80.48 45.27
N ILE A 477 -50.90 -81.02 44.24
CA ILE A 477 -50.09 -80.20 43.35
C ILE A 477 -51.09 -79.41 42.53
N ASP A 478 -51.31 -78.16 42.93
CA ASP A 478 -51.86 -77.15 42.04
C ASP A 478 -50.93 -77.08 40.83
N VAL A 479 -51.38 -77.71 39.75
CA VAL A 479 -50.82 -77.49 38.43
C VAL A 479 -51.27 -76.08 38.05
N GLN A 480 -50.50 -75.09 38.51
CA GLN A 480 -50.55 -73.75 37.95
C GLN A 480 -50.18 -73.93 36.47
N VAL A 481 -51.19 -73.85 35.61
CA VAL A 481 -51.03 -73.73 34.15
C VAL A 481 -50.36 -72.38 33.92
N GLN A 482 -49.04 -72.33 34.12
CA GLN A 482 -48.24 -71.24 33.63
C GLN A 482 -48.19 -71.41 32.12
N GLN A 483 -49.05 -70.62 31.49
CA GLN A 483 -49.11 -70.29 30.07
C GLN A 483 -47.81 -70.67 29.36
N GLU A 484 -47.94 -71.47 28.29
CA GLU A 484 -46.84 -71.70 27.36
C GLU A 484 -46.15 -70.36 27.10
N PRO A 485 -44.84 -70.23 27.38
CA PRO A 485 -44.11 -69.07 26.93
C PRO A 485 -44.22 -69.11 25.43
N VAL A 486 -44.95 -68.13 24.88
CA VAL A 486 -44.94 -67.81 23.46
C VAL A 486 -43.48 -67.76 23.08
N VAL A 487 -42.98 -68.84 22.49
CA VAL A 487 -41.71 -68.85 21.78
C VAL A 487 -42.00 -67.89 20.64
N GLY A 488 -41.66 -66.63 20.88
CA GLY A 488 -41.74 -65.57 19.90
C GLY A 488 -40.96 -66.07 18.70
N GLY A 489 -41.70 -66.61 17.74
CA GLY A 489 -41.15 -67.18 16.53
C GLY A 489 -40.22 -66.13 15.93
N SER A 490 -39.07 -66.61 15.50
CA SER A 490 -37.94 -65.91 14.87
C SER A 490 -38.29 -64.83 13.83
N LYS A 491 -39.55 -64.67 13.42
CA LYS A 491 -40.04 -63.53 12.64
C LYS A 491 -39.90 -62.18 13.35
N GLY A 492 -40.23 -62.07 14.64
CA GLY A 492 -40.14 -60.77 15.34
C GLY A 492 -38.71 -60.21 15.40
N LEU A 493 -37.73 -61.10 15.57
CA LEU A 493 -36.31 -60.74 15.59
C LEU A 493 -35.76 -60.45 14.18
N LEU A 494 -36.29 -61.10 13.15
CA LEU A 494 -35.95 -60.83 11.75
C LEU A 494 -36.50 -59.47 11.27
N ASP A 495 -37.69 -59.07 11.73
CA ASP A 495 -38.28 -57.78 11.33
C ASP A 495 -37.59 -56.57 11.99
N MET A 496 -37.08 -56.72 13.23
CA MET A 496 -36.26 -55.66 13.84
C MET A 496 -34.94 -55.43 13.10
N LYS A 497 -34.33 -56.48 12.53
CA LYS A 497 -33.08 -56.37 11.77
C LYS A 497 -33.28 -55.83 10.35
N ARG A 498 -34.51 -55.68 9.86
CA ARG A 498 -34.80 -54.94 8.62
C ARG A 498 -35.14 -53.47 8.83
N ARG A 499 -35.39 -53.04 10.07
CA ARG A 499 -35.69 -51.62 10.39
C ARG A 499 -34.49 -50.83 10.91
N GLN A 500 -33.39 -51.49 11.24
CA GLN A 500 -32.06 -50.88 11.36
C GLN A 500 -31.30 -51.11 10.07
#